data_AF-A0A125YTQ5-F1
#
_entry.id   AF-A0A125YTQ5-F1
#
_cell.length_a   1.000
_cell.length_b   1.000
_cell.length_c   1.000
_cell.angle_alpha   90.00
_cell.angle_beta   90.00
_cell.angle_gamma   90.00
#
_symmetry.space_group_name_H-M   'P 1'
#
loop_
_entity.id
_entity.type
_entity.pdbx_description
1 polymer ?
#
loop_
_entity_poly.entity_id
_entity_poly.type
_entity_poly.pdbx_seq_one_letter_code
_entity_poly.pdbx_strand_id
1 'polypeptide(L)'
;MASSASLHASFPKGASKSCVPLAPPLPGDEELAELYHWVDTIPLSRPKRNISRDFSDGVLMAELVNSCLPKMAELHNYSSANSIDKKAYNWQTLNRKVFHRLGMRLNPKDIDDIVNARPGAVERVISLFRKQVMRQTLTRTQQLIA
;
A
#
# COMPACT_ATOMS: atom_id res chain seq x y z
N MET A 1 34.20 -45.30 15.47
CA MET A 1 33.04 -44.78 16.24
C MET A 1 32.93 -43.30 15.91
N ALA A 2 32.06 -42.95 14.96
CA ALA A 2 31.97 -41.58 14.42
C ALA A 2 31.10 -40.72 15.33
N SER A 3 31.67 -39.59 15.78
CA SER A 3 31.03 -38.58 16.61
C SER A 3 29.88 -37.89 15.87
N SER A 4 28.76 -37.73 16.57
CA SER A 4 27.63 -36.91 16.16
C SER A 4 27.99 -35.42 16.19
N ALA A 5 27.68 -34.70 15.11
CA ALA A 5 27.68 -33.23 15.08
C ALA A 5 26.28 -32.75 14.67
N SER A 6 25.57 -32.13 15.62
CA SER A 6 24.29 -31.47 15.40
C SER A 6 24.47 -30.25 14.49
N LEU A 7 23.77 -30.23 13.36
CA LEU A 7 23.62 -29.05 12.51
C LEU A 7 22.53 -28.14 13.10
N HIS A 8 22.96 -27.09 13.82
CA HIS A 8 22.12 -25.94 14.15
C HIS A 8 21.96 -25.10 12.87
N ALA A 9 20.79 -25.19 12.23
CA ALA A 9 20.44 -24.35 11.10
C ALA A 9 20.25 -22.89 11.56
N SER A 10 21.33 -22.11 11.50
CA SER A 10 21.26 -20.65 11.54
C SER A 10 20.71 -20.14 10.20
N PHE A 11 19.49 -19.61 10.21
CA PHE A 11 18.95 -18.90 9.06
C PHE A 11 19.65 -17.54 8.91
N PRO A 12 20.24 -17.23 7.74
CA PRO A 12 20.88 -15.94 7.50
C PRO A 12 19.84 -14.82 7.40
N LYS A 13 19.98 -13.81 8.28
CA LYS A 13 19.34 -12.50 8.15
C LYS A 13 19.95 -11.78 6.95
N GLY A 14 19.27 -11.79 5.82
CA GLY A 14 19.81 -11.17 4.61
C GLY A 14 18.86 -11.22 3.42
N ALA A 15 17.63 -10.72 3.57
CA ALA A 15 16.80 -10.38 2.42
C ALA A 15 16.87 -8.86 2.24
N SER A 16 17.67 -8.47 1.26
CA SER A 16 17.86 -7.11 0.76
C SER A 16 16.53 -6.37 0.70
N LYS A 17 16.41 -5.31 1.51
CA LYS A 17 15.36 -4.31 1.38
C LYS A 17 15.53 -3.66 0.02
N SER A 18 14.81 -4.14 -1.00
CA SER A 18 14.64 -3.40 -2.24
C SER A 18 13.84 -2.14 -1.92
N CYS A 19 14.51 -1.09 -1.47
CA CYS A 19 13.97 0.26 -1.53
C CYS A 19 13.78 0.55 -3.00
N VAL A 20 12.56 0.37 -3.51
CA VAL A 20 12.21 0.84 -4.85
C VAL A 20 12.27 2.36 -4.77
N PRO A 21 13.21 3.04 -5.46
CA PRO A 21 13.24 4.50 -5.49
C PRO A 21 11.93 4.94 -6.14
N LEU A 22 11.09 5.65 -5.39
CA LEU A 22 9.77 6.06 -5.85
C LEU A 22 9.90 7.24 -6.81
N ALA A 23 10.22 6.94 -8.06
CA ALA A 23 9.70 7.68 -9.21
C ALA A 23 9.54 6.74 -10.41
N PRO A 24 8.63 5.74 -10.37
CA PRO A 24 8.14 5.13 -11.59
C PRO A 24 7.55 6.23 -12.48
N PRO A 25 7.74 6.17 -13.81
CA PRO A 25 6.97 6.99 -14.74
C PRO A 25 5.48 6.77 -14.45
N LEU A 26 4.67 7.82 -14.65
CA LEU A 26 3.23 7.72 -14.48
C LEU A 26 2.71 6.55 -15.32
N PRO A 27 1.77 5.73 -14.79
CA PRO A 27 1.16 4.67 -15.58
C PRO A 27 0.55 5.27 -16.85
N GLY A 28 0.77 4.63 -18.00
CA GLY A 28 0.17 5.07 -19.26
C GLY A 28 -1.35 5.04 -19.20
N ASP A 29 -2.03 5.70 -20.14
CA ASP A 29 -3.49 5.87 -20.11
C ASP A 29 -4.25 4.52 -19.99
N GLU A 30 -3.74 3.46 -20.60
CA GLU A 30 -4.29 2.10 -20.50
C GLU A 30 -4.08 1.47 -19.12
N GLU A 31 -2.86 1.56 -18.55
CA GLU A 31 -2.58 1.06 -17.19
C GLU A 31 -3.39 1.85 -16.14
N LEU A 32 -3.64 3.13 -16.39
CA LEU A 32 -4.47 3.97 -15.56
C LEU A 32 -5.94 3.55 -15.61
N ALA A 33 -6.47 3.24 -16.80
CA ALA A 33 -7.83 2.73 -16.96
C ALA A 33 -8.03 1.39 -16.24
N GLU A 34 -7.07 0.46 -16.36
CA GLU A 34 -7.09 -0.80 -15.63
C GLU A 34 -7.02 -0.61 -14.11
N LEU A 35 -6.19 0.34 -13.64
CA LEU A 35 -6.08 0.67 -12.23
C LEU A 35 -7.41 1.17 -11.68
N TYR A 36 -8.09 2.03 -12.42
CA TYR A 36 -9.39 2.56 -12.05
C TYR A 36 -10.46 1.47 -12.04
N HIS A 37 -10.51 0.62 -13.07
CA HIS A 37 -11.41 -0.52 -13.09
C HIS A 37 -11.19 -1.44 -11.89
N TRP A 38 -9.93 -1.77 -11.57
CA TRP A 38 -9.59 -2.58 -10.40
C TRP A 38 -10.06 -1.92 -9.09
N VAL A 39 -9.83 -0.63 -8.92
CA VAL A 39 -10.31 0.12 -7.74
C VAL A 39 -11.84 0.10 -7.63
N ASP A 40 -12.56 0.08 -8.76
CA ASP A 40 -14.02 0.00 -8.79
C ASP A 40 -14.57 -1.40 -8.50
N THR A 41 -13.79 -2.46 -8.73
CA THR A 41 -14.17 -3.81 -8.27
C THR A 41 -14.18 -3.96 -6.74
N ILE A 42 -13.53 -3.06 -6.02
CA ILE A 42 -13.41 -3.13 -4.57
C ILE A 42 -14.55 -2.34 -3.92
N PRO A 43 -15.34 -2.96 -3.02
CA PRO A 43 -16.46 -2.29 -2.37
C PRO A 43 -15.95 -1.22 -1.39
N LEU A 44 -15.94 0.04 -1.83
CA LEU A 44 -15.65 1.18 -0.96
C LEU A 44 -16.94 1.84 -0.48
N SER A 45 -16.86 2.54 0.65
CA SER A 45 -18.04 3.13 1.31
C SER A 45 -18.69 4.28 0.54
N ARG A 46 -17.95 4.90 -0.40
CA ARG A 46 -18.42 6.07 -1.16
C ARG A 46 -18.11 5.94 -2.66
N PRO A 47 -19.00 6.44 -3.53
CA PRO A 47 -18.76 6.48 -4.97
C PRO A 47 -17.64 7.47 -5.27
N LYS A 48 -16.68 7.02 -6.08
CA LYS A 48 -15.52 7.81 -6.50
C LYS A 48 -15.91 8.62 -7.74
N ARG A 49 -15.67 9.93 -7.72
CA ARG A 49 -15.82 10.80 -8.90
C ARG A 49 -14.48 11.33 -9.38
N ASN A 50 -13.54 11.56 -8.46
CA ASN A 50 -12.20 12.03 -8.77
C ASN A 50 -11.21 11.36 -7.81
N ILE A 51 -10.47 10.37 -8.29
CA ILE A 51 -9.57 9.55 -7.45
C ILE A 51 -8.52 10.41 -6.73
N SER A 52 -7.89 11.36 -7.42
CA SER A 52 -6.86 12.22 -6.80
C SER A 52 -7.44 13.03 -5.64
N ARG A 53 -8.67 13.55 -5.77
CA ARG A 53 -9.34 14.32 -4.70
C ARG A 53 -9.91 13.42 -3.61
N ASP A 54 -10.63 12.37 -3.98
CA ASP A 54 -11.40 11.54 -3.07
C ASP A 54 -10.47 10.68 -2.20
N PHE A 55 -9.28 10.32 -2.69
CA PHE A 55 -8.26 9.65 -1.89
C PHE A 55 -7.33 10.61 -1.15
N SER A 56 -7.36 11.92 -1.42
CA SER A 56 -6.40 12.88 -0.82
C SER A 56 -6.41 12.89 0.71
N ASP A 57 -7.53 12.53 1.35
CA ASP A 57 -7.65 12.47 2.81
C ASP A 57 -7.16 11.16 3.44
N GLY A 58 -6.85 10.15 2.64
CA GLY A 58 -6.35 8.85 3.07
C GLY A 58 -7.40 7.88 3.62
N VAL A 59 -8.66 8.29 3.79
CA VAL A 59 -9.72 7.41 4.34
C VAL A 59 -10.06 6.31 3.33
N LEU A 60 -10.30 6.68 2.07
CA LEU A 60 -10.56 5.70 1.01
C LEU A 60 -9.38 4.75 0.80
N MET A 61 -8.15 5.23 0.98
CA MET A 61 -6.97 4.38 0.91
C MET A 61 -6.94 3.36 2.06
N ALA A 62 -7.34 3.75 3.28
CA ALA A 62 -7.45 2.84 4.40
C ALA A 62 -8.53 1.77 4.18
N GLU A 63 -9.68 2.14 3.62
CA GLU A 63 -10.74 1.20 3.24
C GLU A 63 -10.28 0.22 2.15
N LEU A 64 -9.60 0.73 1.12
CA LEU A 64 -9.00 -0.08 0.06
C LEU A 64 -8.05 -1.13 0.65
N VAL A 65 -7.16 -0.70 1.56
CA VAL A 65 -6.24 -1.59 2.27
C VAL A 65 -6.99 -2.65 3.06
N ASN A 66 -8.00 -2.26 3.85
CA ASN A 66 -8.71 -3.20 4.72
C ASN A 66 -9.58 -4.19 3.93
N SER A 67 -10.07 -3.80 2.75
CA SER A 67 -10.83 -4.65 1.85
C SER A 67 -9.95 -5.73 1.20
N CYS A 68 -8.72 -5.38 0.80
CA CYS A 68 -7.77 -6.33 0.22
C CYS A 68 -7.06 -7.17 1.28
N LEU A 69 -6.71 -6.57 2.42
CA LEU A 69 -5.92 -7.17 3.49
C LEU A 69 -6.59 -6.85 4.84
N PRO A 70 -7.55 -7.68 5.29
CA PRO A 70 -8.24 -7.46 6.55
C PRO A 70 -7.25 -7.36 7.72
N LYS A 71 -7.50 -6.45 8.66
CA LYS A 71 -6.68 -6.19 9.88
C LYS A 71 -5.35 -5.49 9.61
N MET A 72 -5.07 -5.04 8.39
CA MET A 72 -3.88 -4.23 8.10
C MET A 72 -4.05 -2.77 8.53
N ALA A 73 -5.23 -2.21 8.34
CA ALA A 73 -5.55 -0.82 8.67
C ALA A 73 -6.65 -0.75 9.72
N GLU A 74 -6.42 0.04 10.76
CA GLU A 74 -7.40 0.36 11.79
C GLU A 74 -8.21 1.58 11.35
N LEU A 75 -9.38 1.37 10.73
CA LEU A 75 -10.17 2.44 10.10
C LEU A 75 -10.52 3.60 11.05
N HIS A 76 -10.67 3.31 12.36
CA HIS A 76 -10.98 4.34 13.37
C HIS A 76 -9.86 5.39 13.56
N ASN A 77 -8.63 5.11 13.11
CA ASN A 77 -7.52 6.08 13.17
C ASN A 77 -7.56 7.11 12.05
N TYR A 78 -8.42 6.94 11.06
CA TYR A 78 -8.47 7.77 9.86
C TYR A 78 -9.82 8.49 9.82
N SER A 79 -9.80 9.79 10.03
CA SER A 79 -11.00 10.63 9.96
C SER A 79 -11.01 11.44 8.67
N SER A 80 -12.18 11.60 8.05
CA SER A 80 -12.33 12.44 6.85
C SER A 80 -11.85 13.86 7.16
N ALA A 81 -11.01 14.40 6.27
CA ALA A 81 -10.29 15.63 6.53
C ALA A 81 -10.19 16.51 5.28
N ASN A 82 -10.47 17.80 5.46
CA ASN A 82 -10.29 18.81 4.41
C ASN A 82 -9.02 19.66 4.59
N SER A 83 -8.47 19.72 5.81
CA SER A 83 -7.23 20.44 6.12
C SER A 83 -6.01 19.62 5.69
N ILE A 84 -5.06 20.26 5.01
CA ILE A 84 -3.80 19.64 4.56
C ILE A 84 -3.07 18.92 5.70
N ASP A 85 -2.98 19.54 6.88
CA ASP A 85 -2.29 18.93 8.04
C ASP A 85 -2.96 17.63 8.49
N LYS A 86 -4.31 17.62 8.53
CA LYS A 86 -5.07 16.43 8.90
C LYS A 86 -4.97 15.32 7.84
N LYS A 87 -4.99 15.70 6.56
CA LYS A 87 -4.75 14.76 5.46
C LYS A 87 -3.34 14.16 5.56
N ALA A 88 -2.33 15.00 5.81
CA ALA A 88 -0.94 14.56 5.95
C ALA A 88 -0.78 13.61 7.14
N TYR A 89 -1.43 13.90 8.27
CA TYR A 89 -1.46 13.00 9.42
C TYR A 89 -2.03 11.61 9.08
N ASN A 90 -3.15 11.55 8.35
CA ASN A 90 -3.73 10.29 7.89
C ASN A 90 -2.75 9.51 6.99
N TRP A 91 -2.15 10.17 6.01
CA TRP A 91 -1.18 9.56 5.09
C TRP A 91 0.12 9.13 5.78
N GLN A 92 0.63 9.90 6.74
CA GLN A 92 1.77 9.50 7.56
C GLN A 92 1.45 8.27 8.41
N THR A 93 0.23 8.19 8.94
CA THR A 93 -0.23 7.04 9.71
C THR A 93 -0.35 5.79 8.83
N LEU A 94 -0.89 5.91 7.61
CA LEU A 94 -0.86 4.84 6.60
C LEU A 94 0.58 4.42 6.28
N ASN A 95 1.48 5.37 6.06
CA ASN A 95 2.87 5.10 5.73
C ASN A 95 3.57 4.27 6.82
N ARG A 96 3.38 4.66 8.09
CA ARG A 96 4.00 4.00 9.25
C ARG A 96 3.36 2.65 9.58
N LYS A 97 2.02 2.56 9.61
CA LYS A 97 1.31 1.36 10.09
C LYS A 97 1.08 0.32 8.98
N VAL A 98 0.84 0.77 7.75
CA VAL A 98 0.39 -0.09 6.64
C VAL A 98 1.51 -0.28 5.62
N PHE A 99 1.95 0.79 4.97
CA PHE A 99 2.86 0.70 3.84
C PHE A 99 4.22 0.10 4.23
N HIS A 100 4.73 0.44 5.40
CA HIS A 100 5.97 -0.15 5.91
C HIS A 100 5.93 -1.69 5.95
N ARG A 101 4.79 -2.27 6.36
CA ARG A 101 4.59 -3.73 6.42
C ARG A 101 4.47 -4.37 5.04
N LEU A 102 4.06 -3.60 4.04
CA LEU A 102 3.98 -4.01 2.64
C LEU A 102 5.29 -3.77 1.87
N GLY A 103 6.35 -3.34 2.56
CA GLY A 103 7.63 -2.99 1.93
C GLY A 103 7.56 -1.71 1.08
N MET A 104 6.53 -0.88 1.29
CA MET A 104 6.36 0.43 0.67
C MET A 104 6.80 1.52 1.65
N ARG A 105 7.34 2.61 1.12
CA ARG A 105 7.69 3.80 1.90
C ARG A 105 7.44 5.03 1.05
N LEU A 106 6.55 5.89 1.53
CA LEU A 106 6.31 7.20 0.93
C LEU A 106 7.24 8.22 1.56
N ASN A 107 7.83 9.10 0.75
CA ASN A 107 8.61 10.23 1.23
C ASN A 107 7.66 11.42 1.53
N PRO A 108 8.14 12.43 2.29
CA PRO A 108 7.31 13.59 2.61
C PRO A 108 6.76 14.31 1.37
N LYS A 109 7.53 14.36 0.28
CA LYS A 109 7.10 14.93 -0.99
C LYS A 109 5.93 14.18 -1.63
N ASP A 110 5.92 12.84 -1.56
CA ASP A 110 4.82 12.06 -2.10
C ASP A 110 3.55 12.31 -1.31
N ILE A 111 3.67 12.39 0.03
CA ILE A 111 2.55 12.73 0.91
C ILE A 111 2.04 14.13 0.56
N ASP A 112 2.93 15.11 0.39
CA ASP A 112 2.57 16.47 0.00
C ASP A 112 1.84 16.53 -1.35
N ASP A 113 2.34 15.83 -2.37
CA ASP A 113 1.69 15.75 -3.69
C ASP A 113 0.27 15.12 -3.56
N ILE A 114 0.11 14.10 -2.71
CA ILE A 114 -1.18 13.42 -2.51
C ILE A 114 -2.19 14.31 -1.77
N VAL A 115 -1.78 14.97 -0.68
CA VAL A 115 -2.71 15.80 0.11
C VAL A 115 -3.19 17.03 -0.66
N ASN A 116 -2.37 17.51 -1.60
CA ASN A 116 -2.71 18.55 -2.57
C ASN A 116 -3.51 18.02 -3.78
N ALA A 117 -3.91 16.75 -3.77
CA ALA A 117 -4.65 16.09 -4.85
C ALA A 117 -3.99 16.25 -6.23
N ARG A 118 -2.65 16.23 -6.27
CA ARG A 118 -1.89 16.34 -7.51
C ARG A 118 -2.21 15.13 -8.41
N PRO A 119 -2.62 15.34 -9.67
CA PRO A 119 -2.90 14.25 -10.59
C PRO A 119 -1.70 13.32 -10.74
N GLY A 120 -1.94 12.00 -10.68
CA GLY A 120 -0.91 10.97 -10.78
C GLY A 120 -0.19 10.65 -9.46
N ALA A 121 -0.36 11.45 -8.40
CA ALA A 121 0.33 11.21 -7.14
C ALA A 121 -0.21 9.97 -6.42
N VAL A 122 -1.54 9.89 -6.26
CA VAL A 122 -2.17 8.79 -5.54
C VAL A 122 -2.24 7.52 -6.39
N GLU A 123 -2.36 7.67 -7.70
CA GLU A 123 -2.44 6.60 -8.69
C GLU A 123 -1.15 5.78 -8.67
N ARG A 124 0.01 6.42 -8.52
CA ARG A 124 1.29 5.74 -8.28
C ARG A 124 1.25 4.88 -7.01
N VAL A 125 0.69 5.41 -5.92
CA VAL A 125 0.60 4.66 -4.65
C VAL A 125 -0.36 3.48 -4.77
N ILE A 126 -1.50 3.66 -5.42
CA ILE A 126 -2.49 2.60 -5.65
C ILE A 126 -1.89 1.51 -6.55
N SER A 127 -1.18 1.87 -7.62
CA SER A 127 -0.50 0.90 -8.51
C SER A 127 0.54 0.07 -7.73
N LEU A 128 1.34 0.72 -6.89
CA LEU A 128 2.29 0.01 -6.03
C LEU A 128 1.59 -0.88 -5.01
N PHE A 129 0.52 -0.39 -4.39
CA PHE A 129 -0.28 -1.17 -3.45
C PHE A 129 -0.88 -2.41 -4.12
N ARG A 130 -1.46 -2.28 -5.32
CA ARG A 130 -1.98 -3.40 -6.13
C ARG A 130 -0.89 -4.46 -6.35
N LYS A 131 0.32 -4.05 -6.76
CA LYS A 131 1.47 -4.96 -6.90
C LYS A 131 1.80 -5.67 -5.58
N GLN A 132 1.74 -4.97 -4.44
CA GLN A 132 1.97 -5.60 -3.13
C GLN A 132 0.89 -6.61 -2.75
N VAL A 133 -0.38 -6.25 -2.95
CA VAL A 133 -1.51 -7.15 -2.67
C VAL A 133 -1.38 -8.43 -3.48
N MET A 134 -1.08 -8.34 -4.78
CA MET A 134 -0.89 -9.51 -5.63
C MET A 134 0.24 -10.42 -5.13
N ARG A 135 1.35 -9.84 -4.64
CA ARG A 135 2.44 -10.62 -4.02
C ARG A 135 1.98 -11.32 -2.73
N GLN A 136 1.28 -10.59 -1.85
CA GLN A 136 0.79 -11.10 -0.56
C GLN A 136 -0.26 -12.21 -0.74
N THR A 137 -1.17 -12.09 -1.72
CA THR A 137 -2.18 -13.11 -2.03
C THR A 137 -1.54 -14.39 -2.52
N LEU A 138 -0.49 -14.32 -3.34
CA LEU A 138 0.25 -15.50 -3.82
C LEU A 138 0.99 -16.23 -2.69
N THR A 139 1.61 -15.50 -1.77
CA THR A 139 2.30 -16.10 -0.61
C THR A 139 1.33 -16.74 0.37
N ARG A 140 0.13 -16.16 0.56
CA ARG A 140 -0.91 -16.71 1.44
C ARG A 140 -1.50 -18.01 0.89
N THR A 141 -1.66 -18.15 -0.42
CA THR A 141 -2.15 -19.39 -1.05
C THR A 141 -1.14 -20.54 -0.91
N GLN A 142 0.16 -20.27 -0.84
CA GLN A 142 1.19 -21.30 -0.61
C GLN A 142 1.18 -21.87 0.82
N GLN A 143 0.59 -21.19 1.80
CA GLN A 143 0.50 -21.65 3.19
C GLN A 143 -0.78 -22.46 3.51
N LEU A 144 -1.73 -22.56 2.56
CA LEU A 144 -2.98 -23.32 2.74
C LEU A 144 -2.98 -24.67 2.03
N ILE A 145 -1.91 -25.02 1.31
CA ILE A 145 -1.74 -26.28 0.56
C ILE A 145 -0.52 -27.07 1.08
N ALA A 146 0.09 -26.64 2.18
CA ALA A 146 1.19 -27.32 2.88
C ALA A 146 0.79 -27.54 4.34
#